data_AF-A0A2L0UFI4-F1
#
_entry.id   AF-A0A2L0UFI4-F1
#
_cell.length_a   1.000
_cell.length_b   1.000
_cell.length_c   1.000
_cell.angle_alpha   90.00
_cell.angle_beta   90.00
_cell.angle_gamma   90.00
#
_symmetry.space_group_name_H-M   'P 1'
#
loop_
_entity.id
_entity.type
_entity.pdbx_description
1 polymer ?
#
loop_
_entity_poly.entity_id
_entity_poly.type
_entity_poly.pdbx_seq_one_letter_code
_entity_poly.pdbx_strand_id
1 'polypeptide(L)'
;MTVIDDISAELEQLAIEVPSWAYGNSGTRFKVFATPGTPRTVQEKIADAGMVNKLTGLAPSVALHIPWDTVDDYGILAEHAAEHGVKLGTINSNTFQDDDYKFGSLTHSDATVRNKAIDHMYECIEVMDVTGSRDLKIWLADGSNYPGQADMRSRQDWLQDSLRKVYDRLGEDQRLVLEYKFFEPAFYHTDVPDWGTSYAHCLQLGEKALVCLDTGHHAPGTNIEFIVAQLIRLGKLGSFDFNSRFYADDDLIVGAADPFQLFRIMAEVVRGGGLSPESGIALMLDQCHNLEEKIPGQIRSVLNVQEMTARALLVDRAALTAAQESGDVLAANAILMDAFYTDVRPGLASWRESNGLPADPMDAYRASGYQDRINSERQGGQQAGWGA
;
A
#
# COMPACT_ATOMS: atom_id res chain seq x y z
N MET A 1 33.45 -0.86 9.64
CA MET A 1 32.44 -1.11 8.61
C MET A 1 31.36 -1.95 9.26
N THR A 2 30.16 -1.42 9.38
CA THR A 2 29.02 -2.22 9.83
C THR A 2 28.52 -3.06 8.66
N VAL A 3 27.81 -4.15 8.93
CA VAL A 3 27.15 -4.97 7.91
C VAL A 3 26.16 -4.17 7.04
N ILE A 4 25.69 -3.01 7.54
CA ILE A 4 24.81 -2.11 6.80
C ILE A 4 25.57 -1.29 5.74
N ASP A 5 26.86 -1.00 5.95
CA ASP A 5 27.65 -0.19 5.02
C ASP A 5 27.72 -0.87 3.63
N ASP A 6 27.71 -2.20 3.60
CA ASP A 6 27.79 -3.00 2.36
C ASP A 6 26.48 -3.01 1.55
N ILE A 7 25.34 -2.65 2.17
CA ILE A 7 24.01 -2.66 1.54
C ILE A 7 23.37 -1.26 1.48
N SER A 8 24.13 -0.22 1.84
CA SER A 8 23.60 1.14 2.03
C SER A 8 23.06 1.74 0.74
N ALA A 9 23.69 1.49 -0.41
CA ALA A 9 23.27 2.05 -1.70
C ALA A 9 21.91 1.51 -2.17
N GLU A 10 21.63 0.23 -1.92
CA GLU A 10 20.33 -0.39 -2.18
C GLU A 10 19.29 0.04 -1.15
N LEU A 11 19.68 0.17 0.12
CA LEU A 11 18.79 0.63 1.18
C LEU A 11 18.33 2.08 0.98
N GLU A 12 19.19 2.95 0.42
CA GLU A 12 18.86 4.34 0.05
C GLU A 12 17.74 4.44 -0.99
N GLN A 13 17.48 3.38 -1.76
CA GLN A 13 16.42 3.35 -2.76
C GLN A 13 15.05 3.01 -2.16
N LEU A 14 15.00 2.57 -0.89
CA LEU A 14 13.75 2.21 -0.23
C LEU A 14 12.89 3.46 0.00
N ALA A 15 11.79 3.56 -0.75
CA ALA A 15 10.76 4.56 -0.60
C ALA A 15 9.41 3.88 -0.38
N ILE A 16 8.69 4.26 0.67
CA ILE A 16 7.42 3.67 1.06
C ILE A 16 6.35 4.76 1.03
N GLU A 17 5.38 4.64 0.13
CA GLU A 17 4.23 5.54 0.09
C GLU A 17 3.32 5.27 1.30
N VAL A 18 2.86 6.34 1.96
CA VAL A 18 1.93 6.24 3.10
C VAL A 18 0.51 6.65 2.69
N PRO A 19 -0.54 6.00 3.21
CA PRO A 19 -1.91 6.27 2.81
C PRO A 19 -2.49 7.44 3.61
N SER A 20 -3.14 8.40 2.93
CA SER A 20 -3.82 9.53 3.61
C SER A 20 -4.86 9.07 4.64
N TRP A 21 -5.56 7.95 4.37
CA TRP A 21 -6.63 7.45 5.22
C TRP A 21 -6.14 6.86 6.54
N ALA A 22 -4.88 6.43 6.65
CA ALA A 22 -4.34 5.92 7.90
C ALA A 22 -4.20 6.98 9.00
N TYR A 23 -4.28 8.26 8.64
CA TYR A 23 -4.26 9.37 9.59
C TYR A 23 -5.67 9.73 10.10
N GLY A 24 -6.72 9.30 9.40
CA GLY A 24 -8.10 9.49 9.84
C GLY A 24 -8.51 8.54 10.98
N ASN A 25 -9.68 8.78 11.57
CA ASN A 25 -10.30 7.81 12.46
C ASN A 25 -10.82 6.61 11.64
N SER A 26 -10.10 5.49 11.70
CA SER A 26 -10.59 4.19 11.24
C SER A 26 -11.30 3.43 12.37
N GLY A 27 -11.99 2.35 12.02
CA GLY A 27 -12.64 1.50 12.99
C GLY A 27 -13.05 0.18 12.37
N THR A 28 -14.06 -0.45 12.95
CA THR A 28 -14.69 -1.63 12.36
C THR A 28 -16.15 -1.33 12.06
N ARG A 29 -16.84 -2.28 11.42
CA ARG A 29 -18.31 -2.24 11.26
C ARG A 29 -19.09 -2.04 12.57
N PHE A 30 -18.48 -2.26 13.73
CA PHE A 30 -19.12 -2.06 15.03
C PHE A 30 -18.98 -0.63 15.55
N LYS A 31 -17.79 -0.02 15.39
CA LYS A 31 -17.52 1.31 15.91
C LYS A 31 -16.24 1.91 15.32
N VAL A 32 -16.31 3.21 15.06
CA VAL A 32 -15.16 4.11 14.88
C VAL A 32 -14.99 4.91 16.18
N PHE A 33 -13.77 4.87 16.74
CA PHE A 33 -13.39 5.62 17.93
C PHE A 33 -12.62 6.87 17.52
N ALA A 34 -13.11 8.04 17.93
CA ALA A 34 -12.40 9.29 17.69
C ALA A 34 -11.17 9.38 18.59
N THR A 35 -10.03 9.77 18.01
CA THR A 35 -8.80 10.07 18.74
C THR A 35 -8.52 11.58 18.77
N PRO A 36 -7.96 12.13 19.87
CA PRO A 36 -7.43 13.48 19.87
C PRO A 36 -6.37 13.67 18.76
N GLY A 37 -6.30 14.88 18.19
CA GLY A 37 -5.29 15.20 17.17
C GLY A 37 -5.58 14.65 15.77
N THR A 38 -6.66 13.89 15.56
CA THR A 38 -7.04 13.41 14.22
C THR A 38 -7.22 14.58 13.26
N PRO A 39 -6.61 14.54 12.05
CA PRO A 39 -6.83 15.48 10.97
C PRO A 39 -8.30 15.72 10.66
N ARG A 40 -8.60 16.94 10.22
CA ARG A 40 -9.92 17.42 9.76
C ARG A 40 -9.91 17.80 8.29
N THR A 41 -8.72 18.00 7.73
CA THR A 41 -8.51 18.36 6.34
C THR A 41 -7.42 17.50 5.71
N VAL A 42 -7.38 17.46 4.37
CA VAL A 42 -6.34 16.74 3.63
C VAL A 42 -4.95 17.34 3.92
N GLN A 43 -4.85 18.66 4.08
CA GLN A 43 -3.62 19.36 4.44
C GLN A 43 -3.07 18.89 5.80
N GLU A 44 -3.94 18.65 6.78
CA GLU A 44 -3.54 18.09 8.08
C GLU A 44 -3.07 16.63 7.96
N LYS A 45 -3.72 15.81 7.12
CA LYS A 45 -3.26 14.44 6.82
C LYS A 45 -1.85 14.47 6.18
N ILE A 46 -1.62 15.36 5.23
CA ILE A 46 -0.33 15.54 4.56
C ILE A 46 0.73 16.03 5.54
N ALA A 47 0.39 16.94 6.45
CA ALA A 47 1.33 17.42 7.48
C ALA A 47 1.76 16.29 8.43
N ASP A 48 0.85 15.38 8.75
CA ASP A 48 1.11 14.20 9.57
C ASP A 48 1.99 13.18 8.81
N ALA A 49 1.72 12.96 7.51
CA ALA A 49 2.59 12.16 6.64
C ALA A 49 4.01 12.75 6.50
N GLY A 50 4.11 14.06 6.31
CA GLY A 50 5.39 14.77 6.29
C GLY A 50 6.17 14.63 7.61
N MET A 51 5.49 14.50 8.75
CA MET A 51 6.15 14.23 10.03
C MET A 51 6.76 12.82 10.07
N VAL A 52 6.08 11.81 9.50
CA VAL A 52 6.65 10.46 9.34
C VAL A 52 7.91 10.53 8.47
N ASN A 53 7.84 11.20 7.31
CA ASN A 53 8.98 11.31 6.42
C ASN A 53 10.15 12.06 7.05
N LYS A 54 9.89 13.20 7.70
CA LYS A 54 10.91 14.01 8.35
C LYS A 54 11.74 13.22 9.37
N LEU A 55 11.12 12.28 10.08
CA LEU A 55 11.80 11.50 11.12
C LEU A 55 12.43 10.21 10.59
N THR A 56 12.01 9.72 9.44
CA THR A 56 12.42 8.39 8.96
C THR A 56 13.21 8.43 7.65
N GLY A 57 12.97 9.42 6.80
CA GLY A 57 13.44 9.47 5.41
C GLY A 57 12.81 8.42 4.49
N LEU A 58 11.87 7.62 4.99
CA LEU A 58 11.34 6.44 4.31
C LEU A 58 9.99 6.67 3.63
N ALA A 59 9.32 7.79 3.91
CA ALA A 59 7.93 8.04 3.52
C ALA A 59 7.78 9.25 2.56
N PRO A 60 8.45 9.28 1.40
CA PRO A 60 8.55 10.49 0.58
C PRO A 60 7.27 10.85 -0.20
N SER A 61 6.22 10.04 -0.11
CA SER A 61 4.97 10.23 -0.85
C SER A 61 3.75 9.82 -0.03
N VAL A 62 2.60 10.44 -0.34
CA VAL A 62 1.31 10.16 0.30
C VAL A 62 0.25 9.85 -0.75
N ALA A 63 -0.33 8.65 -0.67
CA ALA A 63 -1.44 8.24 -1.54
C ALA A 63 -2.72 8.99 -1.15
N LEU A 64 -3.51 9.39 -2.15
CA LEU A 64 -4.80 10.05 -1.96
C LEU A 64 -5.95 9.10 -2.29
N HIS A 65 -7.10 9.30 -1.65
CA HIS A 65 -8.31 8.53 -1.90
C HIS A 65 -9.47 9.44 -2.27
N ILE A 66 -10.02 9.31 -3.49
CA ILE A 66 -11.05 10.20 -4.02
C ILE A 66 -12.42 9.51 -3.90
N PRO A 67 -13.43 10.15 -3.26
CA PRO A 67 -13.50 11.59 -2.92
C PRO A 67 -13.13 11.97 -1.47
N TRP A 68 -12.58 11.06 -0.65
CA TRP A 68 -12.23 11.39 0.75
C TRP A 68 -11.22 12.53 0.89
N ASP A 69 -10.35 12.69 -0.12
CA ASP A 69 -9.33 13.72 -0.20
C ASP A 69 -9.60 14.73 -1.31
N THR A 70 -10.88 14.94 -1.66
CA THR A 70 -11.25 16.01 -2.58
C THR A 70 -10.96 17.37 -1.98
N VAL A 71 -10.33 18.22 -2.80
CA VAL A 71 -10.02 19.61 -2.50
C VAL A 71 -10.37 20.47 -3.72
N ASP A 72 -10.53 21.77 -3.51
CA ASP A 72 -10.86 22.70 -4.61
C ASP A 72 -9.73 22.80 -5.66
N ASP A 73 -8.47 22.65 -5.24
CA ASP A 73 -7.29 22.76 -6.10
C ASP A 73 -6.19 21.79 -5.66
N TYR A 74 -5.94 20.77 -6.49
CA TYR A 74 -4.89 19.78 -6.25
C TYR A 74 -3.47 20.30 -6.51
N GLY A 75 -3.31 21.37 -7.29
CA GLY A 75 -2.02 22.04 -7.49
C GLY A 75 -1.56 22.73 -6.19
N ILE A 76 -2.46 23.44 -5.51
CA ILE A 76 -2.19 24.02 -4.18
C ILE A 76 -1.90 22.91 -3.16
N LEU A 77 -2.61 21.79 -3.23
CA LEU A 77 -2.35 20.65 -2.35
C LEU A 77 -0.96 20.03 -2.60
N ALA A 78 -0.52 19.95 -3.86
CA ALA A 78 0.81 19.48 -4.24
C ALA A 78 1.92 20.41 -3.71
N GLU A 79 1.72 21.73 -3.77
CA GLU A 79 2.64 22.72 -3.17
C GLU A 79 2.73 22.52 -1.65
N HIS A 80 1.59 22.37 -0.97
CA HIS A 80 1.54 22.09 0.48
C HIS A 80 2.25 20.77 0.84
N ALA A 81 2.07 19.72 0.04
CA ALA A 81 2.81 18.46 0.22
C ALA A 81 4.32 18.67 0.14
N ALA A 82 4.79 19.41 -0.86
CA ALA A 82 6.21 19.71 -1.05
C ALA A 82 6.79 20.51 0.12
N GLU A 83 6.05 21.46 0.70
CA GLU A 83 6.45 22.18 1.92
C GLU A 83 6.65 21.26 3.14
N HIS A 84 5.90 20.15 3.18
CA HIS A 84 6.01 19.11 4.20
C HIS A 84 7.00 17.98 3.83
N GLY A 85 7.73 18.12 2.72
CA GLY A 85 8.76 17.19 2.29
C GLY A 85 8.21 15.87 1.74
N VAL A 86 6.97 15.84 1.27
CA VAL A 86 6.34 14.68 0.63
C VAL A 86 5.73 15.05 -0.72
N LYS A 87 5.52 14.07 -1.58
CA LYS A 87 4.82 14.24 -2.85
C LYS A 87 3.43 13.62 -2.79
N LEU A 88 2.50 14.11 -3.61
CA LEU A 88 1.25 13.41 -3.84
C LEU A 88 1.53 12.16 -4.68
N GLY A 89 1.00 11.04 -4.20
CA GLY A 89 1.29 9.70 -4.64
C GLY A 89 0.18 9.07 -5.46
N THR A 90 0.05 7.75 -5.37
CA THR A 90 -1.04 6.97 -6.00
C THR A 90 -2.41 7.57 -5.74
N ILE A 91 -3.25 7.65 -6.78
CA ILE A 91 -4.65 8.07 -6.67
C ILE A 91 -5.54 6.83 -6.55
N ASN A 92 -6.29 6.75 -5.46
CA ASN A 92 -7.17 5.64 -5.15
C ASN A 92 -8.62 6.03 -5.42
N SER A 93 -9.32 5.21 -6.19
CA SER A 93 -10.72 5.43 -6.54
C SER A 93 -11.67 4.84 -5.49
N ASN A 94 -12.77 5.53 -5.17
CA ASN A 94 -13.84 5.02 -4.32
C ASN A 94 -15.10 4.78 -5.15
N THR A 95 -15.44 3.51 -5.35
CA THR A 95 -16.70 3.09 -5.97
C THR A 95 -17.45 2.09 -5.09
N PHE A 96 -17.32 2.25 -3.77
CA PHE A 96 -17.81 1.27 -2.79
C PHE A 96 -18.67 1.88 -1.66
N GLN A 97 -18.90 3.19 -1.65
CA GLN A 97 -19.70 3.85 -0.60
C GLN A 97 -20.99 4.53 -1.08
N ASP A 98 -21.10 4.89 -2.36
CA ASP A 98 -22.32 5.49 -2.91
C ASP A 98 -23.45 4.45 -3.02
N ASP A 99 -24.68 4.86 -2.73
CA ASP A 99 -25.87 3.99 -2.72
C ASP A 99 -26.10 3.26 -4.05
N ASP A 100 -25.74 3.89 -5.18
CA ASP A 100 -25.88 3.28 -6.50
C ASP A 100 -24.96 2.04 -6.67
N TYR A 101 -23.87 1.95 -5.90
CA TYR A 101 -22.91 0.85 -5.97
C TYR A 101 -23.27 -0.36 -5.09
N LYS A 102 -24.46 -0.36 -4.49
CA LYS A 102 -24.93 -1.45 -3.61
C LYS A 102 -24.85 -2.85 -4.23
N PHE A 103 -24.95 -2.99 -5.55
CA PHE A 103 -24.87 -4.28 -6.27
C PHE A 103 -23.63 -4.38 -7.19
N GLY A 104 -22.61 -3.57 -6.89
CA GLY A 104 -21.39 -3.41 -7.69
C GLY A 104 -21.34 -2.07 -8.40
N SER A 105 -20.15 -1.74 -8.90
CA SER A 105 -19.79 -0.53 -9.60
C SER A 105 -19.41 -0.83 -11.06
N LEU A 106 -18.14 -1.09 -11.35
CA LEU A 106 -17.63 -1.42 -12.69
C LEU A 106 -18.20 -2.74 -13.24
N THR A 107 -18.76 -3.59 -12.39
CA THR A 107 -19.39 -4.86 -12.77
C THR A 107 -20.91 -4.85 -12.61
N HIS A 108 -21.51 -3.68 -12.34
CA HIS A 108 -22.95 -3.54 -12.19
C HIS A 108 -23.69 -3.94 -13.47
N SER A 109 -24.87 -4.55 -13.38
CA SER A 109 -25.62 -4.98 -14.58
C SER A 109 -26.24 -3.81 -15.36
N ASP A 110 -26.69 -2.76 -14.66
CA ASP A 110 -27.11 -1.49 -15.25
C ASP A 110 -25.90 -0.70 -15.76
N ALA A 111 -25.89 -0.40 -17.06
CA ALA A 111 -24.84 0.37 -17.71
C ALA A 111 -24.73 1.81 -17.19
N THR A 112 -25.82 2.38 -16.67
CA THR A 112 -25.82 3.74 -16.10
C THR A 112 -24.93 3.80 -14.86
N VAL A 113 -25.03 2.80 -13.98
CA VAL A 113 -24.19 2.69 -12.78
C VAL A 113 -22.73 2.40 -13.16
N ARG A 114 -22.49 1.54 -14.16
CA ARG A 114 -21.13 1.31 -14.67
C ARG A 114 -20.50 2.59 -15.23
N ASN A 115 -21.26 3.35 -16.02
CA ASN A 115 -20.77 4.61 -16.59
C ASN A 115 -20.47 5.64 -15.49
N LYS A 116 -21.32 5.75 -14.45
CA LYS A 116 -21.02 6.59 -13.26
C LYS A 116 -19.69 6.20 -12.61
N ALA A 117 -19.43 4.91 -12.44
CA ALA A 117 -18.16 4.43 -11.88
C ALA A 117 -16.97 4.70 -12.82
N ILE A 118 -17.13 4.58 -14.13
CA ILE A 118 -16.10 4.91 -15.13
C ILE A 118 -15.81 6.42 -15.13
N ASP A 119 -16.84 7.27 -15.06
CA ASP A 119 -16.69 8.72 -14.99
C ASP A 119 -15.89 9.13 -13.74
N HIS A 120 -16.14 8.49 -12.58
CA HIS A 120 -15.33 8.68 -11.36
C HIS A 120 -13.85 8.30 -11.57
N MET A 121 -13.56 7.25 -12.35
CA MET A 121 -12.18 6.90 -12.69
C MET A 121 -11.54 7.96 -13.58
N TYR A 122 -12.30 8.57 -14.49
CA TYR A 122 -11.83 9.69 -15.30
C TYR A 122 -11.53 10.92 -14.46
N GLU A 123 -12.37 11.24 -13.46
CA GLU A 123 -12.09 12.29 -12.48
C GLU A 123 -10.79 11.99 -11.72
N CYS A 124 -10.56 10.74 -11.30
CA CYS A 124 -9.29 10.35 -10.66
C CYS A 124 -8.09 10.54 -11.61
N ILE A 125 -8.22 10.24 -12.90
CA ILE A 125 -7.17 10.49 -13.91
C ILE A 125 -6.92 12.00 -14.08
N GLU A 126 -7.94 12.85 -14.01
CA GLU A 126 -7.75 14.30 -14.02
C GLU A 126 -6.98 14.79 -12.79
N VAL A 127 -7.21 14.19 -11.61
CA VAL A 127 -6.37 14.44 -10.42
C VAL A 127 -4.93 14.00 -10.67
N MET A 128 -4.71 12.85 -11.32
CA MET A 128 -3.36 12.40 -11.69
C MET A 128 -2.67 13.39 -12.63
N ASP A 129 -3.39 13.91 -13.64
CA ASP A 129 -2.87 14.89 -14.60
C ASP A 129 -2.41 16.19 -13.89
N VAL A 130 -3.14 16.65 -12.87
CA VAL A 130 -2.79 17.85 -12.08
C VAL A 130 -1.65 17.60 -11.10
N THR A 131 -1.68 16.46 -10.41
CA THR A 131 -0.71 16.13 -9.34
C THR A 131 0.60 15.56 -9.87
N GLY A 132 0.63 15.10 -11.12
CA GLY A 132 1.73 14.31 -11.68
C GLY A 132 1.79 12.88 -11.14
N SER A 133 0.71 12.40 -10.51
CA SER A 133 0.63 11.02 -10.05
C SER A 133 0.66 10.05 -11.24
N ARG A 134 1.40 8.96 -11.07
CA ARG A 134 1.58 7.93 -12.10
C ARG A 134 0.47 6.88 -12.06
N ASP A 135 0.00 6.52 -10.87
CA ASP A 135 -0.75 5.28 -10.66
C ASP A 135 -2.19 5.57 -10.24
N LEU A 136 -3.15 5.02 -10.99
CA LEU A 136 -4.55 4.87 -10.58
C LEU A 136 -4.71 3.50 -9.91
N LYS A 137 -4.94 3.46 -8.59
CA LYS A 137 -5.31 2.24 -7.87
C LYS A 137 -6.83 2.03 -7.92
N ILE A 138 -7.20 0.83 -8.35
CA ILE A 138 -8.59 0.38 -8.41
C ILE A 138 -8.72 -0.85 -7.52
N TRP A 139 -9.40 -0.67 -6.40
CA TRP A 139 -9.97 -1.74 -5.59
C TRP A 139 -11.49 -1.68 -5.70
N LEU A 140 -12.15 -2.83 -5.77
CA LEU A 140 -13.59 -2.93 -5.96
C LEU A 140 -14.23 -3.73 -4.82
N ALA A 141 -15.32 -3.19 -4.29
CA ALA A 141 -16.25 -3.91 -3.41
C ALA A 141 -17.17 -4.90 -4.18
N ASP A 142 -17.05 -4.92 -5.51
CA ASP A 142 -17.89 -5.66 -6.42
C ASP A 142 -17.89 -7.17 -6.13
N GLY A 143 -19.11 -7.70 -5.95
CA GLY A 143 -19.31 -9.12 -5.74
C GLY A 143 -20.77 -9.47 -5.42
N SER A 144 -20.96 -10.65 -4.85
CA SER A 144 -22.26 -11.15 -4.40
C SER A 144 -22.15 -11.87 -3.06
N ASN A 145 -23.28 -11.97 -2.36
CA ASN A 145 -23.39 -12.59 -1.03
C ASN A 145 -24.12 -13.94 -1.05
N TYR A 146 -24.73 -14.33 -2.17
CA TYR A 146 -25.45 -15.61 -2.29
C TYR A 146 -25.28 -16.28 -3.66
N PRO A 147 -25.23 -17.63 -3.72
CA PRO A 147 -25.32 -18.38 -4.96
C PRO A 147 -26.55 -17.99 -5.79
N GLY A 148 -26.33 -17.70 -7.07
CA GLY A 148 -27.39 -17.30 -8.01
C GLY A 148 -27.79 -15.81 -7.95
N GLN A 149 -27.20 -14.99 -7.07
CA GLN A 149 -27.48 -13.55 -7.01
C GLN A 149 -27.08 -12.82 -8.30
N ALA A 150 -25.97 -13.22 -8.93
CA ALA A 150 -25.49 -12.61 -10.15
C ALA A 150 -24.84 -13.63 -11.10
N ASP A 151 -24.85 -13.31 -12.39
CA ASP A 151 -24.14 -14.08 -13.41
C ASP A 151 -22.66 -13.68 -13.41
N MET A 152 -21.82 -14.53 -12.83
CA MET A 152 -20.38 -14.25 -12.65
C MET A 152 -19.68 -14.00 -13.99
N ARG A 153 -20.07 -14.69 -15.06
CA ARG A 153 -19.41 -14.53 -16.38
C ARG A 153 -19.70 -13.16 -16.97
N SER A 154 -20.96 -12.74 -16.93
CA SER A 154 -21.38 -11.43 -17.44
C SER A 154 -20.69 -10.30 -16.66
N ARG A 155 -20.51 -10.48 -15.35
CA ARG A 155 -19.78 -9.51 -14.51
C ARG A 155 -18.31 -9.38 -14.87
N GLN A 156 -17.64 -10.48 -15.19
CA GLN A 156 -16.25 -10.44 -15.68
C GLN A 156 -16.14 -9.75 -17.05
N ASP A 157 -17.10 -9.99 -17.95
CA ASP A 157 -17.16 -9.30 -19.24
C ASP A 157 -17.40 -7.78 -19.06
N TRP A 158 -18.30 -7.39 -18.14
CA TRP A 158 -18.53 -5.98 -17.81
C TRP A 158 -17.33 -5.33 -17.12
N LEU A 159 -16.66 -6.03 -16.21
CA LEU A 159 -15.44 -5.54 -15.58
C LEU A 159 -14.38 -5.26 -16.63
N GLN A 160 -14.16 -6.20 -17.56
CA GLN A 160 -13.18 -6.05 -18.62
C GLN A 160 -13.50 -4.90 -19.57
N ASP A 161 -14.78 -4.69 -19.92
CA ASP A 161 -15.24 -3.54 -20.72
C ASP A 161 -15.02 -2.20 -19.99
N SER A 162 -15.40 -2.13 -18.72
CA SER A 162 -15.21 -0.95 -17.89
C SER A 162 -13.73 -0.60 -17.71
N LEU A 163 -12.90 -1.58 -17.34
CA LEU A 163 -11.45 -1.38 -17.19
C LEU A 163 -10.79 -0.98 -18.52
N ARG A 164 -11.26 -1.50 -19.67
CA ARG A 164 -10.76 -1.08 -20.98
C ARG A 164 -10.98 0.41 -21.22
N LYS A 165 -12.19 0.91 -20.93
CA LYS A 165 -12.51 2.34 -21.09
C LYS A 165 -11.67 3.24 -20.18
N VAL A 166 -11.37 2.80 -18.96
CA VAL A 166 -10.46 3.49 -18.04
C VAL A 166 -9.03 3.46 -18.58
N TYR A 167 -8.57 2.29 -18.99
CA TYR A 167 -7.23 2.08 -19.53
C TYR A 167 -6.95 2.95 -20.77
N ASP A 168 -7.92 3.05 -21.68
CA ASP A 168 -7.79 3.83 -22.91
C ASP A 168 -7.70 5.34 -22.66
N ARG A 169 -8.11 5.81 -21.46
CA ARG A 169 -8.02 7.23 -21.05
C ARG A 169 -6.68 7.60 -20.43
N LEU A 170 -5.90 6.62 -19.95
CA LEU A 170 -4.60 6.84 -19.32
C LEU A 170 -3.60 7.48 -20.29
N GLY A 171 -2.83 8.45 -19.80
CA GLY A 171 -1.66 9.00 -20.48
C GLY A 171 -0.55 7.97 -20.72
N GLU A 172 0.51 8.38 -21.41
CA GLU A 172 1.63 7.49 -21.78
C GLU A 172 2.38 6.94 -20.56
N ASP A 173 2.65 7.80 -19.58
CA ASP A 173 3.40 7.46 -18.38
C ASP A 173 2.52 6.95 -17.22
N GLN A 174 1.19 7.00 -17.37
CA GLN A 174 0.25 6.60 -16.33
C GLN A 174 -0.03 5.10 -16.35
N ARG A 175 -0.35 4.55 -15.18
CA ARG A 175 -0.65 3.12 -15.00
C ARG A 175 -1.95 2.93 -14.24
N LEU A 176 -2.58 1.78 -14.49
CA LEU A 176 -3.67 1.24 -13.69
C LEU A 176 -3.11 0.09 -12.88
N VAL A 177 -3.29 0.14 -11.56
CA VAL A 177 -2.96 -0.96 -10.65
C VAL A 177 -4.26 -1.54 -10.09
N LEU A 178 -4.56 -2.79 -10.47
CA LEU A 178 -5.78 -3.50 -10.09
C LEU A 178 -5.51 -4.35 -8.85
N GLU A 179 -6.13 -3.97 -7.75
CA GLU A 179 -6.03 -4.67 -6.49
C GLU A 179 -7.04 -5.80 -6.42
N TYR A 180 -6.63 -6.94 -5.87
CA TYR A 180 -7.51 -8.08 -5.62
C TYR A 180 -7.77 -8.24 -4.13
N LYS A 181 -8.93 -8.80 -3.77
CA LYS A 181 -9.30 -9.08 -2.38
C LYS A 181 -10.16 -10.33 -2.25
N PHE A 182 -9.71 -11.27 -1.42
CA PHE A 182 -10.37 -12.57 -1.26
C PHE A 182 -11.85 -12.47 -0.90
N PHE A 183 -12.22 -11.59 0.02
CA PHE A 183 -13.61 -11.32 0.43
C PHE A 183 -13.70 -9.99 1.17
N GLU A 184 -14.93 -9.59 1.51
CA GLU A 184 -15.29 -8.32 2.16
C GLU A 184 -15.20 -7.11 1.22
N PRO A 185 -16.33 -6.43 0.93
CA PRO A 185 -17.66 -6.59 1.53
C PRO A 185 -18.52 -7.70 0.90
N ALA A 186 -18.06 -8.36 -0.17
CA ALA A 186 -18.74 -9.51 -0.74
C ALA A 186 -18.34 -10.80 0.01
N PHE A 187 -19.32 -11.63 0.39
CA PHE A 187 -19.11 -12.79 1.27
C PHE A 187 -19.35 -14.15 0.60
N TYR A 188 -19.72 -14.16 -0.68
CA TYR A 188 -19.83 -15.40 -1.47
C TYR A 188 -18.89 -15.40 -2.68
N HIS A 189 -18.86 -14.30 -3.43
CA HIS A 189 -17.99 -14.13 -4.60
C HIS A 189 -17.59 -12.67 -4.72
N THR A 190 -16.29 -12.37 -4.78
CA THR A 190 -15.74 -11.07 -5.19
C THR A 190 -15.36 -11.14 -6.67
N ASP A 191 -15.57 -10.05 -7.42
CA ASP A 191 -15.23 -10.01 -8.86
C ASP A 191 -13.73 -10.02 -9.14
N VAL A 192 -12.88 -9.60 -8.20
CA VAL A 192 -11.41 -9.71 -8.28
C VAL A 192 -10.88 -10.37 -6.99
N PRO A 193 -11.09 -11.68 -6.80
CA PRO A 193 -10.84 -12.35 -5.53
C PRO A 193 -9.36 -12.69 -5.28
N ASP A 194 -8.56 -12.79 -6.34
CA ASP A 194 -7.19 -13.26 -6.26
C ASP A 194 -6.29 -12.66 -7.34
N TRP A 195 -4.98 -12.88 -7.15
CA TRP A 195 -3.94 -12.44 -8.07
C TRP A 195 -4.09 -13.01 -9.48
N GLY A 196 -4.71 -14.18 -9.65
CA GLY A 196 -4.90 -14.82 -10.95
C GLY A 196 -5.94 -14.07 -11.79
N THR A 197 -7.04 -13.66 -11.16
CA THR A 197 -8.10 -12.87 -11.78
C THR A 197 -7.62 -11.47 -12.10
N SER A 198 -6.94 -10.79 -11.15
CA SER A 198 -6.33 -9.47 -11.42
C SER A 198 -5.30 -9.56 -12.55
N TYR A 199 -4.41 -10.57 -12.52
CA TYR A 199 -3.44 -10.80 -13.59
C TYR A 199 -4.10 -11.01 -14.96
N ALA A 200 -5.19 -11.78 -15.04
CA ALA A 200 -5.88 -12.04 -16.31
C ALA A 200 -6.43 -10.75 -16.95
N HIS A 201 -7.07 -9.89 -16.14
CA HIS A 201 -7.54 -8.58 -16.60
C HIS A 201 -6.37 -7.68 -17.02
N CYS A 202 -5.34 -7.56 -16.19
CA CYS A 202 -4.17 -6.74 -16.48
C CYS A 202 -3.39 -7.21 -17.72
N LEU A 203 -3.33 -8.53 -17.95
CA LEU A 203 -2.73 -9.11 -19.15
C LEU A 203 -3.54 -8.74 -20.40
N GLN A 204 -4.87 -8.82 -20.34
CA GLN A 204 -5.73 -8.47 -21.47
C GLN A 204 -5.73 -6.97 -21.77
N LEU A 205 -5.62 -6.11 -20.75
CA LEU A 205 -5.60 -4.66 -20.90
C LEU A 205 -4.34 -4.17 -21.64
N GLY A 206 -3.15 -4.52 -21.15
CA GLY A 206 -1.89 -4.14 -21.80
C GLY A 206 -0.80 -3.81 -20.80
N GLU A 207 0.27 -3.17 -21.26
CA GLU A 207 1.50 -2.96 -20.47
C GLU A 207 1.29 -2.01 -19.27
N LYS A 208 0.51 -0.95 -19.45
CA LYS A 208 0.15 0.02 -18.37
C LYS A 208 -0.76 -0.55 -17.27
N ALA A 209 -1.21 -1.80 -17.37
CA ALA A 209 -2.09 -2.43 -16.39
C ALA A 209 -1.32 -3.48 -15.59
N LEU A 210 -1.27 -3.29 -14.28
CA LEU A 210 -0.46 -4.07 -13.35
C LEU A 210 -1.32 -4.50 -12.15
N VAL A 211 -0.81 -5.46 -11.38
CA VAL A 211 -1.47 -5.99 -10.18
C VAL A 211 -0.98 -5.21 -8.97
N CYS A 212 -1.92 -4.78 -8.13
CA CYS A 212 -1.64 -4.35 -6.77
C CYS A 212 -1.80 -5.55 -5.82
N LEU A 213 -0.78 -5.81 -5.01
CA LEU A 213 -0.77 -6.89 -4.02
C LEU A 213 -0.90 -6.31 -2.61
N ASP A 214 -2.05 -6.52 -1.99
CA ASP A 214 -2.25 -6.29 -0.57
C ASP A 214 -1.91 -7.54 0.24
N THR A 215 -1.14 -7.41 1.33
CA THR A 215 -0.70 -8.55 2.17
C THR A 215 -1.78 -9.19 3.03
N GLY A 216 -2.88 -8.48 3.27
CA GLY A 216 -4.07 -8.91 4.00
C GLY A 216 -5.07 -9.70 3.16
N HIS A 217 -4.99 -9.55 1.84
CA HIS A 217 -6.07 -9.89 0.90
C HIS A 217 -6.13 -11.32 0.37
N HIS A 218 -5.44 -12.28 1.01
CA HIS A 218 -5.39 -13.67 0.54
C HIS A 218 -6.15 -14.66 1.44
N ALA A 219 -6.58 -15.77 0.85
CA ALA A 219 -7.11 -16.90 1.60
C ALA A 219 -6.11 -17.42 2.67
N PRO A 220 -6.59 -17.95 3.81
CA PRO A 220 -5.72 -18.55 4.83
C PRO A 220 -4.80 -19.64 4.26
N GLY A 221 -3.52 -19.61 4.65
CA GLY A 221 -2.51 -20.57 4.18
C GLY A 221 -1.89 -20.25 2.82
N THR A 222 -2.23 -19.11 2.21
CA THR A 222 -1.60 -18.67 0.95
C THR A 222 -0.13 -18.34 1.15
N ASN A 223 0.73 -18.84 0.26
CA ASN A 223 2.12 -18.41 0.16
C ASN A 223 2.18 -17.09 -0.64
N ILE A 224 2.35 -15.96 0.04
CA ILE A 224 2.31 -14.62 -0.56
C ILE A 224 3.59 -14.34 -1.34
N GLU A 225 4.76 -14.71 -0.82
CA GLU A 225 6.04 -14.48 -1.49
C GLU A 225 6.16 -15.23 -2.82
N PHE A 226 5.48 -16.37 -2.98
CA PHE A 226 5.34 -17.04 -4.27
C PHE A 226 4.56 -16.19 -5.28
N ILE A 227 3.49 -15.52 -4.85
CA ILE A 227 2.70 -14.62 -5.71
C ILE A 227 3.57 -13.43 -6.12
N VAL A 228 4.32 -12.83 -5.18
CA VAL A 228 5.28 -11.77 -5.46
C VAL A 228 6.31 -12.22 -6.51
N ALA A 229 6.96 -13.37 -6.29
CA ALA A 229 7.93 -13.92 -7.23
C ALA A 229 7.33 -14.13 -8.63
N GLN A 230 6.09 -14.61 -8.72
CA GLN A 230 5.39 -14.84 -9.99
C GLN A 230 5.04 -13.53 -10.69
N LEU A 231 4.48 -12.55 -9.99
CA LEU A 231 4.09 -11.27 -10.58
C LEU A 231 5.31 -10.46 -11.05
N ILE A 232 6.42 -10.49 -10.31
CA ILE A 232 7.70 -9.92 -10.76
C ILE A 232 8.19 -10.64 -12.02
N ARG A 233 8.25 -11.99 -11.99
CA ARG A 233 8.71 -12.79 -13.15
C ARG A 233 7.88 -12.53 -14.41
N LEU A 234 6.59 -12.26 -14.24
CA LEU A 234 5.65 -11.98 -15.33
C LEU A 234 5.57 -10.49 -15.70
N GLY A 235 6.33 -9.61 -15.03
CA GLY A 235 6.31 -8.16 -15.28
C GLY A 235 4.96 -7.51 -14.97
N LYS A 236 4.21 -8.05 -14.00
CA LYS A 236 2.85 -7.63 -13.67
C LYS A 236 2.67 -7.19 -12.21
N LEU A 237 3.71 -7.18 -11.39
CA LEU A 237 3.63 -6.52 -10.08
C LEU A 237 3.77 -5.01 -10.27
N GLY A 238 2.75 -4.23 -9.89
CA GLY A 238 2.75 -2.77 -10.04
C GLY A 238 2.91 -2.03 -8.73
N SER A 239 2.27 -2.53 -7.68
CA SER A 239 2.34 -1.96 -6.34
C SER A 239 2.10 -3.00 -5.25
N PHE A 240 2.49 -2.65 -4.03
CA PHE A 240 2.14 -3.34 -2.79
C PHE A 240 1.27 -2.46 -1.94
N ASP A 241 0.37 -3.09 -1.20
CA ASP A 241 -0.27 -2.54 -0.01
C ASP A 241 0.17 -3.38 1.19
N PHE A 242 1.07 -2.83 1.99
CA PHE A 242 1.66 -3.51 3.14
C PHE A 242 0.86 -3.27 4.40
N ASN A 243 0.52 -4.38 5.06
CA ASN A 243 -0.10 -4.43 6.37
C ASN A 243 0.23 -5.76 7.05
N SER A 244 -0.46 -6.06 8.14
CA SER A 244 -0.37 -7.36 8.79
C SER A 244 -1.73 -7.84 9.24
N ARG A 245 -1.84 -9.16 9.33
CA ARG A 245 -3.08 -9.84 9.71
C ARG A 245 -2.84 -11.10 10.50
N PHE A 246 -3.75 -11.36 11.44
CA PHE A 246 -3.89 -12.62 12.15
C PHE A 246 -5.04 -13.48 11.61
N TYR A 247 -6.08 -12.85 11.05
CA TYR A 247 -7.28 -13.57 10.58
C TYR A 247 -7.60 -13.31 9.11
N ALA A 248 -7.90 -12.07 8.76
CA ALA A 248 -8.37 -11.67 7.44
C ALA A 248 -7.72 -10.35 7.05
N ASP A 249 -8.44 -9.45 6.41
CA ASP A 249 -7.95 -8.11 6.16
C ASP A 249 -8.02 -7.26 7.44
N ASP A 250 -7.05 -7.45 8.34
CA ASP A 250 -7.07 -6.83 9.67
C ASP A 250 -6.45 -5.42 9.68
N ASP A 251 -5.77 -5.01 8.59
CA ASP A 251 -5.16 -3.68 8.40
C ASP A 251 -4.17 -3.24 9.50
N LEU A 252 -3.47 -4.19 10.14
CA LEU A 252 -2.58 -3.90 11.26
C LEU A 252 -1.20 -3.41 10.80
N ILE A 253 -0.41 -2.91 11.76
CA ILE A 253 1.01 -2.56 11.57
C ILE A 253 1.75 -3.67 10.83
N VAL A 254 2.29 -3.36 9.65
CA VAL A 254 3.02 -4.31 8.80
C VAL A 254 4.08 -5.08 9.59
N GLY A 255 4.11 -6.41 9.40
CA GLY A 255 5.04 -7.31 10.09
C GLY A 255 4.72 -7.61 11.57
N ALA A 256 3.61 -7.11 12.13
CA ALA A 256 3.24 -7.38 13.52
C ALA A 256 2.81 -8.84 13.78
N ALA A 257 2.08 -9.45 12.85
CA ALA A 257 1.60 -10.82 13.01
C ALA A 257 2.66 -11.85 12.61
N ASP A 258 3.34 -11.62 11.49
CA ASP A 258 4.38 -12.49 10.96
C ASP A 258 5.52 -11.66 10.33
N PRO A 259 6.53 -11.25 11.11
CA PRO A 259 7.69 -10.53 10.58
C PRO A 259 8.52 -11.39 9.62
N PHE A 260 8.46 -12.72 9.73
CA PHE A 260 9.18 -13.62 8.83
C PHE A 260 8.51 -13.70 7.46
N GLN A 261 7.18 -13.62 7.37
CA GLN A 261 6.48 -13.45 6.09
C GLN A 261 6.88 -12.13 5.42
N LEU A 262 6.90 -11.01 6.16
CA LEU A 262 7.37 -9.73 5.59
C LEU A 262 8.81 -9.85 5.07
N PHE A 263 9.71 -10.48 5.83
CA PHE A 263 11.06 -10.76 5.36
C PHE A 263 11.11 -11.60 4.08
N ARG A 264 10.32 -12.68 4.00
CA ARG A 264 10.28 -13.54 2.80
C ARG A 264 9.72 -12.80 1.58
N ILE A 265 8.72 -11.92 1.77
CA ILE A 265 8.22 -11.03 0.73
C ILE A 265 9.33 -10.08 0.26
N MET A 266 9.99 -9.39 1.20
CA MET A 266 11.08 -8.47 0.85
C MET A 266 12.28 -9.18 0.20
N ALA A 267 12.57 -10.43 0.57
CA ALA A 267 13.61 -11.23 -0.08
C ALA A 267 13.33 -11.45 -1.58
N GLU A 268 12.06 -11.64 -1.95
CA GLU A 268 11.62 -11.74 -3.35
C GLU A 268 11.60 -10.38 -4.05
N VAL A 269 11.18 -9.31 -3.36
CA VAL A 269 11.26 -7.93 -3.89
C VAL A 269 12.69 -7.56 -4.24
N VAL A 270 13.63 -7.75 -3.29
CA VAL A 270 15.06 -7.49 -3.51
C VAL A 270 15.60 -8.37 -4.65
N ARG A 271 15.23 -9.66 -4.68
CA ARG A 271 15.69 -10.59 -5.73
C ARG A 271 15.23 -10.16 -7.11
N GLY A 272 14.01 -9.65 -7.18
CA GLY A 272 13.36 -9.19 -8.39
C GLY A 272 13.81 -7.82 -8.88
N GLY A 273 14.70 -7.14 -8.15
CA GLY A 273 15.08 -5.75 -8.44
C GLY A 273 14.00 -4.73 -8.08
N GLY A 274 12.99 -5.10 -7.28
CA GLY A 274 11.85 -4.25 -6.97
C GLY A 274 12.14 -3.05 -6.06
N LEU A 275 13.36 -2.90 -5.57
CA LEU A 275 13.82 -1.66 -4.93
C LEU A 275 14.30 -0.62 -5.93
N SER A 276 14.72 -1.04 -7.13
CA SER A 276 15.24 -0.10 -8.13
C SER A 276 14.12 0.77 -8.66
N PRO A 277 14.33 2.10 -8.82
CA PRO A 277 13.34 3.00 -9.40
C PRO A 277 12.86 2.55 -10.79
N GLU A 278 13.74 1.91 -11.56
CA GLU A 278 13.47 1.38 -12.89
C GLU A 278 12.50 0.19 -12.89
N SER A 279 12.33 -0.51 -11.76
CA SER A 279 11.32 -1.57 -11.62
C SER A 279 9.90 -1.02 -11.75
N GLY A 280 9.71 0.25 -11.41
CA GLY A 280 8.40 0.89 -11.34
C GLY A 280 7.47 0.34 -10.23
N ILE A 281 7.91 -0.61 -9.40
CA ILE A 281 7.08 -1.16 -8.32
C ILE A 281 6.91 -0.10 -7.23
N ALA A 282 5.66 0.24 -6.90
CA ALA A 282 5.37 1.13 -5.78
C ALA A 282 5.21 0.33 -4.49
N LEU A 283 6.01 0.63 -3.47
CA LEU A 283 5.85 0.06 -2.13
C LEU A 283 4.95 1.02 -1.34
N MET A 284 3.73 0.61 -1.00
CA MET A 284 2.79 1.45 -0.25
C MET A 284 2.34 0.71 1.01
N LEU A 285 2.02 1.44 2.08
CA LEU A 285 1.29 0.89 3.23
C LEU A 285 -0.21 1.04 3.00
N ASP A 286 -1.03 0.08 3.44
CA ASP A 286 -2.49 0.23 3.52
C ASP A 286 -2.95 -0.29 4.88
N GLN A 287 -3.21 0.61 5.83
CA GLN A 287 -3.39 0.23 7.23
C GLN A 287 -4.40 1.12 7.94
N CYS A 288 -5.03 0.56 8.98
CA CYS A 288 -6.04 1.20 9.81
C CYS A 288 -5.61 1.18 11.28
N HIS A 289 -5.10 2.30 11.77
CA HIS A 289 -4.69 2.44 13.18
C HIS A 289 -5.92 2.68 14.05
N ASN A 290 -6.64 1.63 14.44
CA ASN A 290 -7.91 1.77 15.15
C ASN A 290 -7.75 2.20 16.61
N LEU A 291 -6.67 1.78 17.27
CA LEU A 291 -6.40 2.03 18.69
C LEU A 291 -5.12 2.82 18.92
N GLU A 292 -4.19 2.69 17.99
CA GLU A 292 -2.88 3.30 17.99
C GLU A 292 -2.96 4.78 17.64
N GLU A 293 -1.99 5.55 18.13
CA GLU A 293 -1.73 6.87 17.57
C GLU A 293 -1.27 6.72 16.11
N LYS A 294 -1.86 7.51 15.21
CA LYS A 294 -1.71 7.31 13.75
C LYS A 294 -0.27 7.50 13.28
N ILE A 295 0.39 8.58 13.70
CA ILE A 295 1.76 8.90 13.29
C ILE A 295 2.77 7.88 13.83
N PRO A 296 2.78 7.53 15.14
CA PRO A 296 3.62 6.44 15.66
C PRO A 296 3.36 5.09 14.98
N GLY A 297 2.11 4.76 14.67
CA GLY A 297 1.74 3.55 13.93
C GLY A 297 2.40 3.52 12.54
N GLN A 298 2.35 4.63 11.81
CA GLN A 298 3.01 4.79 10.51
C GLN A 298 4.55 4.74 10.62
N ILE A 299 5.15 5.44 11.59
CA ILE A 299 6.61 5.39 11.84
C ILE A 299 7.06 3.95 12.10
N ARG A 300 6.35 3.22 12.98
CA ARG A 300 6.66 1.81 13.26
C ARG A 300 6.59 0.96 12.00
N SER A 301 5.59 1.20 11.16
CA SER A 301 5.32 0.41 9.96
C SER A 301 6.43 0.57 8.91
N VAL A 302 6.83 1.81 8.58
CA VAL A 302 7.94 2.04 7.63
C VAL A 302 9.28 1.51 8.16
N LEU A 303 9.51 1.57 9.48
CA LEU A 303 10.69 0.98 10.10
C LEU A 303 10.70 -0.55 10.01
N ASN A 304 9.55 -1.21 10.20
CA ASN A 304 9.47 -2.67 10.05
C ASN A 304 9.82 -3.10 8.61
N VAL A 305 9.34 -2.37 7.59
CA VAL A 305 9.72 -2.62 6.19
C VAL A 305 11.22 -2.37 5.97
N GLN A 306 11.78 -1.29 6.51
CA GLN A 306 13.23 -1.02 6.43
C GLN A 306 14.05 -2.15 7.04
N GLU A 307 13.69 -2.62 8.23
CA GLU A 307 14.42 -3.68 8.91
C GLU A 307 14.36 -5.01 8.13
N MET A 308 13.20 -5.37 7.56
CA MET A 308 13.09 -6.58 6.74
C MET A 308 13.79 -6.46 5.40
N THR A 309 13.80 -5.26 4.81
CA THR A 309 14.57 -4.97 3.59
C THR A 309 16.06 -5.12 3.84
N ALA A 310 16.58 -4.55 4.94
CA ALA A 310 17.97 -4.70 5.33
C ALA A 310 18.34 -6.18 5.50
N ARG A 311 17.54 -6.97 6.25
CA ARG A 311 17.75 -8.41 6.38
C ARG A 311 17.73 -9.14 5.04
N ALA A 312 16.80 -8.79 4.15
CA ALA A 312 16.69 -9.38 2.81
C ALA A 312 17.92 -9.10 1.93
N LEU A 313 18.52 -7.91 2.05
CA LEU A 313 19.76 -7.54 1.37
C LEU A 313 20.98 -8.32 1.89
N LEU A 314 20.94 -8.80 3.13
CA LEU A 314 22.02 -9.60 3.75
C LEU A 314 22.00 -11.08 3.39
N VAL A 315 21.01 -11.55 2.63
CA VAL A 315 20.96 -12.95 2.19
C VAL A 315 22.12 -13.23 1.23
N ASP A 316 23.00 -14.18 1.57
CA ASP A 316 24.03 -14.68 0.65
C ASP A 316 23.38 -15.48 -0.49
N ARG A 317 23.08 -14.79 -1.59
CA ARG A 317 22.41 -15.36 -2.75
C ARG A 317 23.24 -16.42 -3.46
N ALA A 318 24.56 -16.30 -3.44
CA ALA A 318 25.44 -17.26 -4.09
C ALA A 318 25.44 -18.59 -3.32
N ALA A 319 25.62 -18.52 -2.00
CA ALA A 319 25.52 -19.70 -1.13
C ALA A 319 24.13 -20.32 -1.16
N LEU A 320 23.08 -19.49 -1.15
CA LEU A 320 21.70 -19.96 -1.23
C LEU A 320 21.44 -20.73 -2.53
N THR A 321 21.89 -20.19 -3.66
CA THR A 321 21.75 -20.85 -4.97
C THR A 321 22.48 -22.20 -4.99
N ALA A 322 23.71 -22.26 -4.49
CA ALA A 322 24.47 -23.51 -4.42
C ALA A 322 23.81 -24.57 -3.53
N ALA A 323 23.24 -24.17 -2.39
CA ALA A 323 22.50 -25.06 -1.50
C ALA A 323 21.20 -25.58 -2.16
N GLN A 324 20.48 -24.70 -2.87
CA GLN A 324 19.26 -25.04 -3.59
C GLN A 324 19.52 -26.02 -4.74
N GLU A 325 20.54 -25.76 -5.57
CA GLU A 325 20.89 -26.61 -6.72
C GLU A 325 21.43 -27.99 -6.32
N SER A 326 22.09 -28.08 -5.16
CA SER A 326 22.55 -29.36 -4.60
C SER A 326 21.47 -30.13 -3.83
N GLY A 327 20.32 -29.50 -3.57
CA GLY A 327 19.23 -30.10 -2.78
C GLY A 327 19.52 -30.14 -1.28
N ASP A 328 20.46 -29.34 -0.77
CA ASP A 328 20.75 -29.22 0.66
C ASP A 328 19.70 -28.34 1.35
N VAL A 329 18.60 -29.00 1.76
CA VAL A 329 17.44 -28.37 2.38
C VAL A 329 17.81 -27.58 3.64
N LEU A 330 18.71 -28.12 4.48
CA LEU A 330 19.05 -27.49 5.76
C LEU A 330 19.99 -26.32 5.56
N ALA A 331 20.97 -26.43 4.65
CA ALA A 331 21.84 -25.30 4.33
C ALA A 331 21.04 -24.14 3.70
N ALA A 332 20.15 -24.43 2.76
CA ALA A 332 19.32 -23.40 2.13
C ALA A 332 18.43 -22.67 3.16
N ASN A 333 17.83 -23.42 4.10
CA ASN A 333 17.03 -22.82 5.16
C ASN A 333 17.90 -22.00 6.13
N ALA A 334 19.05 -22.52 6.56
CA ALA A 334 19.95 -21.83 7.49
C ALA A 334 20.38 -20.46 6.97
N ILE A 335 20.72 -20.33 5.68
CA ILE A 335 21.14 -19.05 5.07
C ILE A 335 20.05 -17.97 5.20
N LEU A 336 18.78 -18.33 4.96
CA LEU A 336 17.66 -17.40 5.13
C LEU A 336 17.43 -17.05 6.61
N MET A 337 17.53 -18.05 7.50
CA MET A 337 17.31 -17.84 8.93
C MET A 337 18.41 -16.97 9.56
N ASP A 338 19.66 -17.16 9.16
CA ASP A 338 20.80 -16.36 9.64
C ASP A 338 20.63 -14.88 9.26
N ALA A 339 20.22 -14.60 8.02
CA ALA A 339 19.90 -13.24 7.58
C ALA A 339 18.71 -12.66 8.37
N PHE A 340 17.64 -13.43 8.56
CA PHE A 340 16.46 -13.00 9.31
C PHE A 340 16.76 -12.69 10.78
N TYR A 341 17.55 -13.52 11.45
CA TYR A 341 17.90 -13.35 12.86
C TYR A 341 18.98 -12.30 13.12
N THR A 342 19.58 -11.74 12.07
CA THR A 342 20.55 -10.66 12.22
C THR A 342 19.89 -9.42 12.82
N ASP A 343 20.43 -8.93 13.93
CA ASP A 343 19.98 -7.68 14.54
C ASP A 343 20.55 -6.48 13.78
N VAL A 344 19.77 -6.00 12.82
CA VAL A 344 20.12 -4.85 11.97
C VAL A 344 19.88 -3.50 12.67
N ARG A 345 19.21 -3.45 13.83
CA ARG A 345 18.75 -2.18 14.44
C ARG A 345 19.90 -1.24 14.81
N PRO A 346 21.01 -1.69 15.44
CA PRO A 346 22.13 -0.80 15.73
C PRO A 346 22.78 -0.22 14.47
N GLY A 347 22.93 -1.04 13.43
CA GLY A 347 23.49 -0.60 12.15
C GLY A 347 22.58 0.41 11.44
N LEU A 348 21.26 0.15 11.41
CA LEU A 348 20.28 1.08 10.85
C LEU A 348 20.21 2.40 11.63
N ALA A 349 20.40 2.37 12.95
CA ALA A 349 20.49 3.59 13.76
C ALA A 349 21.69 4.45 13.34
N SER A 350 22.88 3.85 13.21
CA SER A 350 24.07 4.55 12.72
C SER A 350 23.91 5.04 11.27
N TRP A 351 23.27 4.25 10.39
CA TRP A 351 22.97 4.66 9.02
C TRP A 351 22.01 5.86 8.96
N ARG A 352 20.99 5.90 9.83
CA ARG A 352 20.10 7.08 9.93
C ARG A 352 20.87 8.31 10.37
N GLU A 353 21.71 8.21 11.41
CA GLU A 353 22.54 9.32 11.89
C GLU A 353 23.48 9.86 10.81
N SER A 354 24.13 8.98 10.04
CA SER A 354 25.01 9.40 8.94
C SER A 354 24.26 10.11 7.81
N ASN A 355 22.95 9.86 7.68
CA ASN A 355 22.06 10.52 6.72
C ASN A 355 21.30 11.72 7.33
N GLY A 356 21.68 12.19 8.52
CA GLY A 356 21.07 13.35 9.17
C GLY A 356 19.67 13.07 9.76
N LEU A 357 19.29 11.80 9.89
CA LEU A 357 18.04 11.35 10.47
C LEU A 357 18.24 10.90 11.93
N PRO A 358 17.18 10.90 12.76
CA PRO A 358 17.26 10.36 14.12
C PRO A 358 17.64 8.88 14.16
N ALA A 359 18.54 8.52 15.07
CA ALA A 359 18.88 7.12 15.38
C ALA A 359 17.63 6.31 15.75
N ASP A 360 16.75 6.88 16.57
CA ASP A 360 15.45 6.33 16.96
C ASP A 360 14.33 7.31 16.59
N PRO A 361 13.62 7.08 15.46
CA PRO A 361 12.51 7.94 15.04
C PRO A 361 11.32 7.97 15.99
N MET A 362 11.07 6.90 16.76
CA MET A 362 9.96 6.83 17.71
C MET A 362 10.24 7.71 18.94
N ASP A 363 11.47 7.64 19.46
CA ASP A 363 11.91 8.50 20.56
C ASP A 363 12.00 9.96 20.12
N ALA A 364 12.47 10.22 18.90
CA ALA A 364 12.49 11.57 18.32
C ALA A 364 11.08 12.15 18.15
N TYR A 365 10.10 11.35 17.70
CA TYR A 365 8.70 11.77 17.64
C TYR A 365 8.18 12.15 19.03
N ARG A 366 8.39 11.29 20.03
CA ARG A 366 7.95 11.56 21.41
C ARG A 366 8.58 12.84 21.96
N ALA A 367 9.89 13.02 21.76
CA ALA A 367 10.62 14.21 22.22
C ALA A 367 10.20 15.50 21.51
N SER A 368 9.65 15.40 20.29
CA SER A 368 9.22 16.57 19.52
C SER A 368 7.99 17.30 20.10
N GLY A 369 7.20 16.62 20.95
CA GLY A 369 5.93 17.15 21.45
C GLY A 369 4.85 17.34 20.38
N TYR A 370 5.06 16.81 19.16
CA TYR A 370 4.13 16.98 18.04
C TYR A 370 2.74 16.46 18.36
N GLN A 371 2.65 15.27 18.98
CA GLN A 371 1.36 14.66 19.36
C GLN A 371 0.56 15.56 20.30
N ASP A 372 1.19 16.07 21.36
CA ASP A 372 0.54 16.96 22.32
C ASP A 372 0.06 18.25 21.65
N ARG A 373 0.86 18.80 20.72
CA ARG A 373 0.49 19.98 19.95
C ARG A 373 -0.75 19.72 19.10
N ILE A 374 -0.78 18.68 18.26
CA ILE A 374 -1.95 18.40 17.40
C ILE A 374 -3.18 18.02 18.23
N ASN A 375 -3.01 17.34 19.37
CA ASN A 375 -4.08 17.06 20.32
C ASN A 375 -4.74 18.34 20.85
N SER A 376 -3.95 19.42 21.03
CA SER A 376 -4.44 20.72 21.48
C SER A 376 -5.02 21.58 20.35
N GLU A 377 -4.37 21.61 19.19
CA GLU A 377 -4.72 22.52 18.07
C GLU A 377 -5.91 22.02 17.25
N ARG A 378 -6.11 20.70 17.17
CA ARG A 378 -7.18 20.08 16.36
C ARG A 378 -8.42 19.73 17.19
N GLN A 379 -8.69 20.50 18.24
CA GLN A 379 -9.93 20.37 19.00
C GLN A 379 -11.11 20.95 18.21
N GLY A 380 -12.20 20.19 18.12
CA GLY A 380 -13.42 20.59 17.40
C GLY A 380 -13.32 20.48 15.87
N GLY A 381 -14.46 20.68 15.20
CA GLY A 381 -14.62 20.38 13.76
C GLY A 381 -15.00 18.92 13.50
N GLN A 382 -15.23 18.59 12.23
CA GLN A 382 -15.48 17.21 11.81
C GLN A 382 -14.13 16.54 11.52
N GLN A 383 -13.77 15.58 12.36
CA GLN A 383 -12.55 14.80 12.17
C GLN A 383 -12.72 13.88 10.95
N ALA A 384 -11.66 13.73 10.17
CA ALA A 384 -11.61 12.76 9.08
C ALA A 384 -11.73 11.34 9.66
N GLY A 385 -12.43 10.47 8.94
CA GLY A 385 -12.58 9.07 9.35
C GLY A 385 -13.63 8.33 8.55
N TRP A 386 -13.77 7.03 8.81
CA TRP A 386 -14.78 6.20 8.17
C TRP A 386 -16.18 6.69 8.55
N GLY A 387 -16.96 7.11 7.54
CA GLY A 387 -18.32 7.61 7.71
C GLY A 387 -18.42 9.07 8.16
N ALA A 388 -17.32 9.84 8.12
CA ALA A 388 -17.32 11.29 8.25
C ALA A 388 -17.70 11.95 6.92
#